data_AF-J4H3T7-F1
#
_entry.id   AF-J4H3T7-F1
#
_cell.length_a   1.000
_cell.length_b   1.000
_cell.length_c   1.000
_cell.angle_alpha   90.00
_cell.angle_beta   90.00
_cell.angle_gamma   90.00
#
_symmetry.space_group_name_H-M   'P 1'
#
loop_
_entity.id
_entity.type
_entity.pdbx_description
1 polymer ?
#
loop_
_entity_poly.entity_id
_entity_poly.type
_entity_poly.pdbx_seq_one_letter_code
_entity_poly.pdbx_strand_id
1 'polypeptide(L)'
;MSIIDPTLGALLVGSLVSIFLSGVVTMQTVLYAAVYHRDALRLKVLVSLAWFLDFLHTIFICVADWDYLIAEFGDDNANERIRWPVAATVALTSIMTFVVQW
;
A
#
# COMPACT_ATOMS: atom_id res chain seq x y z
N MET A 1 31.25 6.39 -6.49
CA MET A 1 30.42 6.84 -5.36
C MET A 1 29.17 7.48 -5.94
N SER A 2 28.18 6.66 -6.31
CA SER A 2 26.85 7.20 -6.64
C SER A 2 26.27 7.71 -5.32
N ILE A 3 25.92 9.00 -5.28
CA ILE A 3 25.50 9.70 -4.06
C ILE A 3 24.11 9.24 -3.59
N ILE A 4 23.44 8.37 -4.35
CA ILE A 4 22.12 7.80 -4.05
C ILE A 4 22.12 6.35 -4.55
N ASP A 5 21.78 5.40 -3.70
CA ASP A 5 21.57 4.03 -4.13
C ASP A 5 20.35 3.96 -5.06
N PRO A 6 20.47 3.33 -6.25
CA PRO A 6 19.38 3.27 -7.22
C PRO A 6 18.12 2.57 -6.67
N THR A 7 18.27 1.74 -5.65
CA THR A 7 17.19 1.07 -4.91
C THR A 7 16.32 2.05 -4.14
N LEU A 8 16.90 3.08 -3.52
CA LEU A 8 16.13 4.12 -2.81
C LEU A 8 15.30 4.97 -3.77
N GLY A 9 15.89 5.31 -4.93
CA GLY A 9 15.16 6.02 -5.99
C GLY A 9 14.01 5.20 -6.56
N ALA A 10 14.21 3.89 -6.78
CA ALA A 10 13.16 2.99 -7.23
C ALA A 10 12.05 2.81 -6.18
N LEU A 11 12.40 2.75 -4.89
CA LEU A 11 11.44 2.66 -3.78
C LEU A 11 10.52 3.89 -3.75
N LEU A 12 11.09 5.09 -3.83
CA LEU A 12 10.35 6.36 -3.82
C LEU A 12 9.39 6.48 -5.02
N VAL A 13 9.85 6.10 -6.22
CA VAL A 13 8.98 6.11 -7.40
C VAL A 13 7.86 5.08 -7.27
N GLY A 14 8.18 3.89 -6.75
CA GLY A 14 7.19 2.84 -6.48
C GLY A 14 6.16 3.25 -5.44
N SER A 15 6.57 3.95 -4.38
CA SER A 15 5.67 4.44 -3.33
C SER A 15 4.72 5.51 -3.86
N LEU A 16 5.23 6.47 -4.65
CA LEU A 16 4.39 7.50 -5.30
C LEU A 16 3.33 6.90 -6.24
N VAL A 17 3.74 5.93 -7.07
CA VAL A 17 2.80 5.23 -7.98
C VAL A 17 1.75 4.46 -7.17
N SER A 18 2.16 3.81 -6.08
CA SER A 18 1.23 3.07 -5.21
C SER A 18 0.20 3.98 -4.55
N ILE A 19 0.62 5.13 -4.01
CA ILE A 19 -0.27 6.14 -3.42
C ILE A 19 -1.25 6.67 -4.47
N PHE A 20 -0.78 6.92 -5.70
CA PHE A 20 -1.64 7.38 -6.79
C PHE A 20 -2.72 6.33 -7.14
N LEU A 21 -2.33 5.06 -7.30
CA LEU A 21 -3.29 3.98 -7.56
C LEU A 21 -4.31 3.83 -6.42
N SER A 22 -3.88 3.95 -5.17
CA SER A 22 -4.76 3.90 -4.00
C SER A 22 -5.81 5.03 -4.00
N GLY A 23 -5.42 6.23 -4.47
CA GLY A 23 -6.36 7.34 -4.72
C GLY A 23 -7.43 6.97 -5.75
N VAL A 24 -7.05 6.30 -6.83
CA VAL A 24 -7.98 5.83 -7.88
C VAL A 24 -8.93 4.75 -7.33
N VAL A 25 -8.44 3.82 -6.51
CA VAL A 25 -9.27 2.80 -5.83
C VAL A 25 -10.26 3.47 -4.86
N THR A 26 -9.84 4.51 -4.14
CA THR A 26 -10.70 5.30 -3.26
C THR A 26 -11.81 6.01 -4.05
N MET A 27 -11.48 6.61 -5.19
CA MET A 27 -12.50 7.23 -6.06
C MET A 27 -13.51 6.18 -6.57
N GLN A 28 -13.04 5.02 -7.01
CA GLN A 28 -13.89 3.94 -7.50
C GLN A 28 -14.84 3.42 -6.42
N THR A 29 -14.38 3.26 -5.18
CA THR A 29 -15.19 2.76 -4.07
C THR A 29 -16.24 3.76 -3.61
N VAL A 30 -15.92 5.06 -3.60
CA VAL A 30 -16.89 6.13 -3.33
C VAL A 30 -17.95 6.19 -4.43
N LEU A 31 -17.55 6.11 -5.71
CA LEU A 31 -18.49 6.08 -6.84
C LEU A 31 -19.39 4.84 -6.80
N TYR A 32 -18.83 3.67 -6.49
CA TYR A 32 -19.60 2.44 -6.33
C TYR A 32 -20.66 2.59 -5.22
N ALA A 33 -20.26 3.14 -4.06
CA ALA A 33 -21.17 3.38 -2.95
C ALA A 33 -22.30 4.38 -3.29
N ALA A 34 -22.02 5.36 -4.15
CA ALA A 34 -22.98 6.40 -4.57
C ALA A 34 -23.91 5.96 -5.71
N VAL A 35 -23.46 5.11 -6.63
CA VAL A 35 -24.27 4.67 -7.79
C VAL A 35 -25.09 3.43 -7.45
N TYR A 36 -24.51 2.46 -6.72
CA TYR A 36 -25.12 1.15 -6.47
C TYR A 36 -25.69 1.05 -5.05
N HIS A 37 -26.77 1.81 -4.79
CA HIS A 37 -27.46 1.76 -3.50
C HIS A 37 -28.24 0.46 -3.24
N ARG A 38 -28.60 -0.27 -4.30
CA ARG A 38 -29.48 -1.47 -4.25
C ARG A 38 -28.75 -2.81 -4.35
N ASP A 39 -27.42 -2.80 -4.45
CA ASP A 39 -26.62 -4.02 -4.56
C ASP A 39 -26.60 -4.82 -3.25
N ALA A 40 -26.36 -6.13 -3.38
CA ALA A 40 -26.28 -7.04 -2.26
C ALA A 40 -25.21 -6.58 -1.25
N LEU A 41 -25.58 -6.53 0.05
CA LEU A 41 -24.68 -6.11 1.13
C LEU A 41 -23.33 -6.84 1.12
N ARG A 42 -23.28 -8.09 0.62
CA ARG A 42 -22.05 -8.86 0.45
C ARG A 42 -21.03 -8.15 -0.45
N LEU A 43 -21.45 -7.68 -1.63
CA LEU A 43 -20.55 -6.97 -2.55
C LEU A 43 -20.08 -5.65 -1.96
N LYS A 44 -20.98 -4.93 -1.28
CA LYS A 44 -20.67 -3.66 -0.62
C LYS A 44 -19.65 -3.81 0.51
N VAL A 45 -19.78 -4.87 1.32
CA VAL A 45 -18.80 -5.21 2.36
C VAL A 45 -17.47 -5.61 1.74
N LEU A 46 -17.46 -6.43 0.69
CA LEU A 46 -16.24 -6.89 0.03
C LEU A 46 -15.46 -5.73 -0.59
N VAL A 47 -16.13 -4.81 -1.29
CA VAL A 47 -15.54 -3.59 -1.86
C VAL A 47 -14.99 -2.67 -0.78
N SER A 48 -15.75 -2.45 0.30
CA SER A 48 -15.30 -1.62 1.42
C SER A 48 -14.10 -2.23 2.15
N LEU A 49 -14.06 -3.55 2.29
CA LEU A 49 -12.95 -4.25 2.95
C LEU A 49 -11.70 -4.23 2.08
N ALA A 50 -11.82 -4.45 0.77
CA ALA A 50 -10.72 -4.33 -0.19
C ALA A 50 -10.13 -2.90 -0.19
N TRP A 51 -10.98 -1.88 -0.17
CA TRP A 51 -10.54 -0.49 -0.06
C TRP A 51 -9.77 -0.21 1.23
N PHE A 52 -10.30 -0.67 2.37
CA PHE A 52 -9.62 -0.48 3.66
C PHE A 52 -8.25 -1.16 3.68
N LEU A 53 -8.15 -2.35 3.08
CA LEU A 53 -6.92 -3.12 3.00
C LEU A 53 -5.87 -2.43 2.10
N ASP A 54 -6.30 -1.89 0.96
CA ASP A 54 -5.47 -1.10 0.05
C ASP A 54 -4.96 0.18 0.71
N PHE A 55 -5.82 0.88 1.45
CA PHE A 55 -5.43 2.07 2.21
C PHE A 55 -4.37 1.75 3.27
N LEU A 56 -4.54 0.65 3.99
CA LEU A 56 -3.61 0.22 5.04
C LEU A 56 -2.26 -0.23 4.44
N HIS A 57 -2.28 -0.87 3.27
CA HIS A 57 -1.10 -1.20 2.50
C HIS A 57 -0.32 0.06 2.09
N THR A 58 -1.01 1.09 1.59
CA THR A 58 -0.40 2.38 1.24
C THR A 58 0.22 3.08 2.44
N ILE A 59 -0.41 3.03 3.63
CA ILE A 59 0.17 3.57 4.86
C ILE A 59 1.50 2.88 5.20
N PHE A 60 1.55 1.55 5.12
CA PHE A 60 2.78 0.82 5.41
C PHE A 60 3.90 1.14 4.42
N ILE A 61 3.58 1.35 3.15
CA ILE A 61 4.53 1.84 2.16
C ILE A 61 5.08 3.22 2.56
N CYS A 62 4.22 4.17 2.96
CA CYS A 62 4.66 5.49 3.41
C CYS A 62 5.56 5.42 4.65
N VAL A 63 5.26 4.54 5.61
CA VAL A 63 6.09 4.34 6.81
C VAL A 63 7.44 3.74 6.43
N ALA A 64 7.46 2.77 5.51
CA ALA A 64 8.71 2.20 5.00
C ALA A 64 9.55 3.27 4.31
N ASP A 65 8.94 4.07 3.44
CA ASP A 65 9.59 5.16 2.71
C ASP A 65 10.19 6.18 3.68
N TRP A 66 9.46 6.57 4.73
CA TRP A 66 9.96 7.46 5.78
C TRP A 66 11.17 6.89 6.51
N ASP A 67 11.12 5.60 6.88
CA ASP A 67 12.23 4.95 7.56
C ASP A 67 13.50 4.90 6.67
N TYR A 68 13.33 4.52 5.39
CA TYR A 68 14.45 4.38 4.44
C TYR A 68 15.01 5.74 3.96
N LEU A 69 14.17 6.75 3.75
CA LEU A 69 14.62 8.05 3.21
C LEU A 69 14.96 9.09 4.28
N ILE A 70 14.38 9.02 5.48
CA ILE A 70 14.49 10.09 6.47
C ILE A 70 15.14 9.61 7.75
N ALA A 71 14.65 8.51 8.34
CA ALA A 71 15.14 8.05 9.64
C ALA A 71 16.58 7.52 9.60
N GLU A 72 16.94 6.81 8.53
CA GLU A 72 18.25 6.18 8.35
C GLU A 72 19.04 6.77 7.16
N PHE A 73 18.77 8.03 6.81
CA PHE A 73 19.46 8.73 5.74
C PHE A 73 20.98 8.82 6.02
N GLY A 74 21.77 7.99 5.32
CA GLY A 74 23.23 7.96 5.41
C GLY A 74 23.84 6.88 6.31
N ASP A 75 23.05 5.94 6.84
CA ASP A 75 23.56 4.76 7.56
C ASP A 75 23.44 3.49 6.69
N ASP A 76 24.57 2.98 6.19
CA ASP A 76 24.67 1.79 5.32
C ASP A 76 24.12 0.50 5.99
N ASN A 77 23.95 0.49 7.31
CA ASN A 77 23.45 -0.68 8.05
C ASN A 77 21.91 -0.83 8.02
N ALA A 78 21.18 0.18 7.53
CA ALA A 78 19.73 0.16 7.49
C ALA A 78 19.16 -0.79 6.43
N ASN A 79 19.93 -1.09 5.39
CA ASN A 79 19.50 -1.94 4.27
C ASN A 79 19.45 -3.44 4.62
N GLU A 80 20.08 -3.89 5.71
CA GLU A 80 20.14 -5.30 6.10
C GLU A 80 18.93 -5.76 6.93
N ARG A 81 18.12 -4.83 7.47
CA ARG A 81 16.91 -5.16 8.21
C ARG A 81 15.70 -5.09 7.28
N ILE A 82 15.11 -6.25 6.99
CA ILE A 82 13.76 -6.34 6.42
C ILE A 82 12.84 -5.57 7.35
N ARG A 83 12.46 -4.35 6.97
CA ARG A 83 11.60 -3.50 7.79
C ARG A 83 10.23 -4.17 7.87
N TRP A 84 9.68 -4.23 9.09
CA TRP A 84 8.37 -4.83 9.39
C TRP A 84 7.22 -4.42 8.45
N PRO A 85 7.16 -3.20 7.87
CA PRO A 85 6.15 -2.83 6.88
C PRO A 85 6.12 -3.72 5.65
N VAL A 86 7.27 -4.23 5.18
CA VAL A 86 7.34 -5.09 3.99
C VAL A 86 6.73 -6.47 4.27
N ALA A 87 6.94 -7.01 5.48
CA ALA A 87 6.26 -8.22 5.90
C ALA A 87 4.75 -7.98 6.05
N ALA A 88 4.36 -6.79 6.52
CA ALA A 88 2.96 -6.40 6.67
C ALA A 88 2.24 -6.23 5.32
N THR A 89 2.89 -5.69 4.28
CA THR A 89 2.31 -5.59 2.94
C THR A 89 2.07 -6.97 2.30
N VAL A 90 2.97 -7.93 2.51
CA VAL A 90 2.80 -9.32 2.04
C VAL A 90 1.65 -10.03 2.77
N ALA A 91 1.52 -9.82 4.08
CA ALA A 91 0.40 -10.34 4.85
C ALA A 91 -0.95 -9.76 4.37
N LEU A 92 -0.99 -8.45 4.10
CA LEU A 92 -2.18 -7.76 3.58
C LEU A 92 -2.62 -8.28 2.22
N THR A 93 -1.69 -8.45 1.27
CA THR A 93 -2.01 -8.98 -0.06
C THR A 93 -2.48 -10.43 0.00
N SER A 94 -1.96 -11.22 0.94
CA SER A 94 -2.46 -12.58 1.22
C SER A 94 -3.91 -12.55 1.71
N ILE A 95 -4.23 -11.69 2.68
CA ILE A 95 -5.60 -11.50 3.18
C ILE A 95 -6.53 -11.04 2.06
N MET A 96 -6.09 -10.12 1.21
CA MET A 96 -6.85 -9.66 0.05
C MET A 96 -7.26 -10.82 -0.86
N THR A 97 -6.31 -11.72 -1.13
CA THR A 97 -6.53 -12.88 -2.01
C THR A 97 -7.61 -13.81 -1.43
N PHE A 98 -7.57 -14.08 -0.13
CA PHE A 98 -8.61 -14.87 0.54
C PHE A 98 -9.98 -14.19 0.53
N VAL A 99 -10.03 -12.86 0.65
CA VAL A 99 -11.28 -12.08 0.64
C VAL A 99 -11.92 -12.07 -0.76
N VAL A 100 -11.11 -12.03 -1.82
CA VAL A 100 -11.59 -11.95 -3.21
C VAL A 100 -11.91 -13.33 -3.79
N GLN A 101 -11.18 -14.39 -3.40
CA GLN A 101 -11.36 -15.74 -3.95
C GLN A 101 -12.52 -16.55 -3.34
N TRP A 102 -13.41 -15.92 -2.58
CA TRP A 102 -14.55 -16.58 -1.91
C TRP A 102 -15.90 -16.25 -2.54
#